data_AF-A0A135TWQ5-F1
#
_entry.id   AF-A0A135TWQ5-F1
#
_cell.length_a   1.000
_cell.length_b   1.000
_cell.length_c   1.000
_cell.angle_alpha   90.00
_cell.angle_beta   90.00
_cell.angle_gamma   90.00
#
_symmetry.space_group_name_H-M   'P 1'
#
loop_
_entity.id
_entity.type
_entity.pdbx_description
1 polymer ?
#
loop_
_entity_poly.entity_id
_entity_poly.type
_entity_poly.pdbx_seq_one_letter_code
_entity_poly.pdbx_strand_id
1 'polypeptide(L)'
;MGSIEEYSVPQEAEAVFQHGILNNPLMKDLPGDLKSLSQHVKFEGSSKPSVPINWRFAESISALKALEATMLNRLILKKYNKEPTDVTINTDHASLFYFSPLIAQLIGKDGKFTPMALMNFVPEAMKMFPETDKHRTAASLHRALVTNIHKTKDGRYYQLHGGINPDPILKALGLPEDGPADDTYESVFERTQKVIAEMDSKDLDALLNDKAQQSGTIAWSSDEYFASEHGKANSNVGLYEIAKVEGSTQPASWWSENSSLPSSAKRPLAGLKIVDLTRIIAAPVISRDLAEMGASVMRVTSDKITDMSSLHQDLNWGKWNCHLDLTKDEDKEKLRALIRDADVVVDGYRPGAMEKHGFGRKEILELVKDRQRGIIHVRENCYGWHGLWQGRGGWQQISDACCGVSLEYGKAMGLNEAVTPVFPNSDYCAGVCGSTAVLDALMKRAEEGGSYGVDVALNYYSQWLVRSCGTYPEPIWREVWERHGSPVFRHFHTMAHNVPVMSKLLQEYDAQVLFNPQFFEMRASKAVDGTFWVVKPVLQYGNNAVEMRYNVGTRGNGVDQPVWPEDLSTEVVGKTNVSSYSYQFTVGTLKHME
;
A
#
# COMPACT_ATOMS: atom_id res chain seq x y z
N MET A 1 -9.87 -30.09 -9.89
CA MET A 1 -9.95 -30.37 -8.45
C MET A 1 -8.66 -31.05 -8.09
N GLY A 2 -7.70 -30.34 -7.47
CA GLY A 2 -6.44 -30.93 -7.05
C GLY A 2 -6.63 -31.73 -5.76
N SER A 3 -5.99 -32.90 -5.68
CA SER A 3 -5.92 -33.65 -4.43
C SER A 3 -4.95 -32.97 -3.46
N ILE A 4 -5.05 -33.25 -2.15
CA ILE A 4 -4.15 -32.68 -1.12
C ILE A 4 -2.67 -32.98 -1.42
N GLU A 5 -2.39 -34.14 -2.03
CA GLU A 5 -1.02 -34.58 -2.34
C GLU A 5 -0.38 -33.86 -3.53
N GLU A 6 -1.18 -33.22 -4.40
CA GLU A 6 -0.72 -32.53 -5.60
C GLU A 6 -0.61 -31.00 -5.43
N TYR A 7 -1.14 -30.42 -4.36
CA TYR A 7 -1.11 -28.97 -4.15
C TYR A 7 0.25 -28.50 -3.63
N SER A 8 0.76 -27.41 -4.22
CA SER A 8 2.00 -26.77 -3.81
C SER A 8 1.86 -25.25 -3.94
N VAL A 9 1.94 -24.52 -2.82
CA VAL A 9 1.87 -23.04 -2.82
C VAL A 9 2.89 -22.42 -3.81
N PRO A 10 4.18 -22.85 -3.88
CA PRO A 10 5.10 -22.38 -4.91
C PRO A 10 4.64 -22.61 -6.36
N GLN A 11 4.12 -23.79 -6.67
CA GLN A 11 3.65 -24.11 -8.03
C GLN A 11 2.39 -23.33 -8.39
N GLU A 12 1.49 -23.14 -7.44
CA GLU A 12 0.27 -22.35 -7.63
C GLU A 12 0.58 -20.84 -7.71
N ALA A 13 1.57 -20.35 -6.97
CA ALA A 13 2.10 -18.98 -7.13
C ALA A 13 2.67 -18.77 -8.54
N GLU A 14 3.46 -19.72 -9.05
CA GLU A 14 3.96 -19.71 -10.41
C GLU A 14 2.80 -19.73 -11.43
N ALA A 15 1.80 -20.58 -11.23
CA ALA A 15 0.62 -20.64 -12.10
C ALA A 15 -0.17 -19.31 -12.11
N VAL A 16 -0.35 -18.67 -10.95
CA VAL A 16 -0.96 -17.34 -10.85
C VAL A 16 -0.11 -16.29 -11.55
N PHE A 17 1.22 -16.35 -11.44
CA PHE A 17 2.10 -15.43 -12.18
C PHE A 17 2.00 -15.63 -13.69
N GLN A 18 2.06 -16.87 -14.18
CA GLN A 18 2.03 -17.17 -15.60
C GLN A 18 0.64 -16.90 -16.22
N HIS A 19 -0.44 -17.36 -15.59
CA HIS A 19 -1.78 -17.29 -16.17
C HIS A 19 -2.59 -16.09 -15.67
N GLY A 20 -2.48 -15.79 -14.38
CA GLY A 20 -3.16 -14.68 -13.74
C GLY A 20 -2.55 -13.31 -14.07
N ILE A 21 -1.28 -13.26 -14.50
CA ILE A 21 -0.59 -11.99 -14.83
C ILE A 21 -0.08 -12.00 -16.28
N LEU A 22 0.93 -12.81 -16.62
CA LEU A 22 1.65 -12.69 -17.90
C LEU A 22 0.79 -13.05 -19.13
N ASN A 23 -0.16 -13.96 -18.96
CA ASN A 23 -1.09 -14.36 -20.02
C ASN A 23 -2.52 -13.85 -19.77
N ASN A 24 -2.70 -12.95 -18.80
CA ASN A 24 -4.02 -12.40 -18.50
C ASN A 24 -4.41 -11.36 -19.56
N PRO A 25 -5.58 -11.50 -20.23
CA PRO A 25 -6.02 -10.55 -21.26
C PRO A 25 -6.27 -9.13 -20.73
N LEU A 26 -6.45 -8.94 -19.42
CA LEU A 26 -6.59 -7.62 -18.79
C LEU A 26 -5.23 -6.94 -18.55
N MET A 27 -4.12 -7.69 -18.64
CA MET A 27 -2.75 -7.20 -18.53
C MET A 27 -2.11 -7.03 -19.94
N LYS A 28 -2.92 -6.65 -20.93
CA LYS A 28 -2.54 -6.60 -22.35
C LYS A 28 -1.40 -5.63 -22.68
N ASP A 29 -1.19 -4.61 -21.85
CA ASP A 29 -0.19 -3.56 -22.07
C ASP A 29 1.18 -3.91 -21.45
N LEU A 30 1.30 -5.09 -20.83
CA LEU A 30 2.59 -5.61 -20.35
C LEU A 30 3.58 -5.79 -21.51
N PRO A 31 4.86 -5.42 -21.33
CA PRO A 31 5.90 -5.67 -22.32
C PRO A 31 6.02 -7.16 -22.69
N GLY A 32 6.05 -7.45 -23.99
CA GLY A 32 6.07 -8.84 -24.48
C GLY A 32 7.32 -9.65 -24.10
N ASP A 33 8.44 -8.98 -23.84
CA ASP A 33 9.70 -9.58 -23.39
C ASP A 33 9.65 -10.08 -21.93
N LEU A 34 8.64 -9.69 -21.14
CA LEU A 34 8.48 -10.22 -19.78
C LEU A 34 8.27 -11.73 -19.75
N LYS A 35 7.65 -12.33 -20.78
CA LYS A 35 7.46 -13.78 -20.84
C LYS A 35 8.81 -14.51 -20.86
N SER A 36 9.75 -14.04 -21.68
CA SER A 36 11.11 -14.60 -21.69
C SER A 36 11.87 -14.32 -20.41
N LEU A 37 11.69 -13.14 -19.81
CA LEU A 37 12.37 -12.79 -18.56
C LEU A 37 11.83 -13.57 -17.35
N SER A 38 10.59 -14.06 -17.43
CA SER A 38 9.96 -14.82 -16.35
C SER A 38 10.70 -16.12 -15.99
N GLN A 39 11.49 -16.68 -16.91
CA GLN A 39 12.33 -17.86 -16.67
C GLN A 39 13.39 -17.68 -15.58
N HIS A 40 13.71 -16.42 -15.23
CA HIS A 40 14.66 -16.09 -14.16
C HIS A 40 14.01 -16.04 -12.77
N VAL A 41 12.68 -16.18 -12.68
CA VAL A 41 11.99 -16.26 -11.39
C VAL A 41 11.86 -17.71 -10.96
N LYS A 42 12.27 -18.00 -9.73
CA LYS A 42 12.11 -19.33 -9.10
C LYS A 42 11.25 -19.21 -7.86
N PHE A 43 10.26 -20.07 -7.74
CA PHE A 43 9.42 -20.17 -6.55
C PHE A 43 9.88 -21.32 -5.65
N GLU A 44 9.91 -21.07 -4.36
CA GLU A 44 10.20 -22.09 -3.34
C GLU A 44 9.34 -21.83 -2.08
N GLY A 45 9.45 -22.71 -1.09
CA GLY A 45 8.70 -22.64 0.16
C GLY A 45 7.90 -23.90 0.41
N SER A 46 7.04 -23.85 1.41
CA SER A 46 6.22 -24.99 1.85
C SER A 46 5.12 -25.31 0.85
N SER A 47 4.87 -26.59 0.58
CA SER A 47 3.79 -27.00 -0.33
C SER A 47 2.40 -26.66 0.22
N LYS A 48 2.22 -26.69 1.54
CA LYS A 48 0.94 -26.45 2.20
C LYS A 48 0.79 -24.99 2.62
N PRO A 49 -0.41 -24.38 2.51
CA PRO A 49 -0.68 -23.04 3.02
C PRO A 49 -0.48 -22.96 4.54
N SER A 50 0.07 -21.87 5.05
CA SER A 50 0.15 -21.61 6.50
C SER A 50 -1.02 -20.81 7.05
N VAL A 51 -1.44 -19.75 6.36
CA VAL A 51 -2.46 -18.84 6.90
C VAL A 51 -3.87 -19.41 6.73
N PRO A 52 -4.66 -19.64 7.81
CA PRO A 52 -6.02 -20.17 7.72
C PRO A 52 -7.03 -19.08 7.28
N ILE A 53 -6.91 -18.71 6.01
CA ILE A 53 -7.87 -17.93 5.22
C ILE A 53 -8.16 -18.68 3.92
N ASN A 54 -9.38 -18.57 3.39
CA ASN A 54 -9.78 -19.30 2.18
C ASN A 54 -9.15 -18.71 0.90
N TRP A 55 -8.78 -17.44 0.92
CA TRP A 55 -8.14 -16.73 -0.19
C TRP A 55 -6.67 -17.08 -0.31
N ARG A 56 -6.20 -17.25 -1.55
CA ARG A 56 -4.80 -17.62 -1.88
C ARG A 56 -3.82 -16.44 -1.72
N PHE A 57 -3.70 -15.92 -0.50
CA PHE A 57 -2.92 -14.71 -0.20
C PHE A 57 -1.43 -14.92 -0.48
N ALA A 58 -0.85 -16.04 -0.01
CA ALA A 58 0.54 -16.39 -0.23
C ALA A 58 0.91 -16.44 -1.72
N GLU A 59 0.06 -17.09 -2.53
CA GLU A 59 0.21 -17.17 -3.98
C GLU A 59 0.07 -15.80 -4.64
N SER A 60 -0.91 -14.99 -4.20
CA SER A 60 -1.16 -13.68 -4.78
C SER A 60 0.00 -12.72 -4.57
N ILE A 61 0.55 -12.61 -3.35
CA ILE A 61 1.69 -11.72 -3.08
C ILE A 61 2.96 -12.22 -3.78
N SER A 62 3.17 -13.54 -3.81
CA SER A 62 4.33 -14.15 -4.46
C SER A 62 4.32 -13.91 -5.98
N ALA A 63 3.16 -14.02 -6.62
CA ALA A 63 3.00 -13.74 -8.04
C ALA A 63 3.20 -12.25 -8.38
N LEU A 64 2.74 -11.34 -7.50
CA LEU A 64 2.99 -9.90 -7.66
C LEU A 64 4.48 -9.56 -7.50
N LYS A 65 5.16 -10.17 -6.52
CA LYS A 65 6.61 -10.03 -6.35
C LYS A 65 7.39 -10.63 -7.55
N ALA A 66 6.89 -11.68 -8.18
CA ALA A 66 7.46 -12.21 -9.43
C ALA A 66 7.35 -11.23 -10.60
N LEU A 67 6.21 -10.56 -10.73
CA LEU A 67 6.03 -9.49 -11.72
C LEU A 67 7.00 -8.32 -11.44
N GLU A 68 7.10 -7.89 -10.19
CA GLU A 68 8.03 -6.84 -9.76
C GLU A 68 9.48 -7.19 -10.10
N ALA A 69 9.92 -8.41 -9.79
CA ALA A 69 11.27 -8.88 -10.07
C ALA A 69 11.56 -8.99 -11.57
N THR A 70 10.57 -9.41 -12.36
CA THR A 70 10.69 -9.52 -13.82
C THR A 70 10.80 -8.14 -14.46
N MET A 71 10.01 -7.15 -13.98
CA MET A 71 10.14 -5.75 -14.40
C MET A 71 11.50 -5.16 -14.00
N LEU A 72 12.00 -5.48 -12.81
CA LEU A 72 13.32 -5.02 -12.37
C LEU A 72 14.44 -5.60 -13.24
N ASN A 73 14.38 -6.90 -13.58
CA ASN A 73 15.30 -7.53 -14.54
C ASN A 73 15.22 -6.87 -15.93
N ARG A 74 14.01 -6.55 -16.41
CA ARG A 74 13.82 -5.80 -17.66
C ARG A 74 14.48 -4.43 -17.60
N LEU A 75 14.28 -3.68 -16.51
CA LEU A 75 14.92 -2.39 -16.31
C LEU A 75 16.45 -2.53 -16.30
N ILE A 76 16.99 -3.55 -15.63
CA ILE A 76 18.43 -3.80 -15.56
C ILE A 76 19.01 -4.03 -16.96
N LEU A 77 18.34 -4.87 -17.76
CA LEU A 77 18.71 -5.12 -19.15
C LEU A 77 18.68 -3.83 -19.97
N LYS A 78 17.59 -3.06 -19.87
CA LYS A 78 17.36 -1.86 -20.70
C LYS A 78 18.24 -0.67 -20.34
N LYS A 79 18.48 -0.42 -19.05
CA LYS A 79 19.27 0.74 -18.58
C LYS A 79 20.77 0.44 -18.51
N TYR A 80 21.15 -0.75 -18.05
CA TYR A 80 22.55 -1.07 -17.74
C TYR A 80 23.20 -2.06 -18.72
N ASN A 81 22.45 -2.58 -19.69
CA ASN A 81 22.91 -3.59 -20.64
C ASN A 81 23.60 -4.77 -19.92
N LYS A 82 22.93 -5.27 -18.88
CA LYS A 82 23.36 -6.42 -18.09
C LYS A 82 22.36 -7.55 -18.25
N GLU A 83 22.89 -8.77 -18.27
CA GLU A 83 22.06 -9.97 -18.34
C GLU A 83 21.10 -10.03 -17.14
N PRO A 84 19.84 -10.47 -17.35
CA PRO A 84 18.91 -10.74 -16.27
C PRO A 84 19.52 -11.73 -15.27
N THR A 85 19.20 -11.56 -13.99
CA THR A 85 19.70 -12.45 -12.94
C THR A 85 18.56 -13.25 -12.34
N ASP A 86 18.86 -14.51 -12.01
CA ASP A 86 17.93 -15.37 -11.28
C ASP A 86 17.56 -14.76 -9.92
N VAL A 87 16.26 -14.80 -9.64
CA VAL A 87 15.65 -14.29 -8.41
C VAL A 87 14.78 -15.40 -7.82
N THR A 88 14.97 -15.65 -6.53
CA THR A 88 14.17 -16.61 -5.77
C THR A 88 13.10 -15.87 -4.97
N ILE A 89 11.88 -16.38 -5.03
CA ILE A 89 10.73 -15.93 -4.23
C ILE A 89 10.31 -17.10 -3.37
N ASN A 90 10.58 -16.99 -2.08
CA ASN A 90 10.09 -17.95 -1.11
C ASN A 90 8.67 -17.54 -0.68
N THR A 91 7.70 -18.42 -0.91
CA THR A 91 6.27 -18.14 -0.68
C THR A 91 5.89 -18.00 0.81
N ASP A 92 6.63 -18.66 1.71
CA ASP A 92 6.48 -18.49 3.16
C ASP A 92 7.00 -17.11 3.59
N HIS A 93 8.15 -16.69 3.05
CA HIS A 93 8.71 -15.35 3.27
C HIS A 93 7.81 -14.26 2.70
N ALA A 94 7.32 -14.43 1.47
CA ALA A 94 6.41 -13.48 0.84
C ALA A 94 5.12 -13.29 1.64
N SER A 95 4.64 -14.33 2.33
CA SER A 95 3.47 -14.24 3.20
C SER A 95 3.67 -13.27 4.36
N LEU A 96 4.88 -13.16 4.91
CA LEU A 96 5.19 -12.19 5.98
C LEU A 96 5.06 -10.73 5.52
N PHE A 97 5.13 -10.46 4.21
CA PHE A 97 5.15 -9.10 3.67
C PHE A 97 3.87 -8.34 4.02
N TYR A 98 2.69 -8.94 3.79
CA TYR A 98 1.41 -8.26 4.03
C TYR A 98 1.02 -8.14 5.51
N PHE A 99 1.82 -8.67 6.44
CA PHE A 99 1.66 -8.43 7.86
C PHE A 99 2.96 -8.04 8.57
N SER A 100 3.95 -7.54 7.82
CA SER A 100 5.21 -7.04 8.35
C SER A 100 5.09 -5.96 9.46
N PRO A 101 4.10 -5.03 9.48
CA PRO A 101 4.02 -4.02 10.53
C PRO A 101 3.54 -4.60 11.86
N LEU A 102 2.98 -5.81 11.85
CA LEU A 102 2.51 -6.53 13.03
C LEU A 102 3.62 -7.33 13.72
N ILE A 103 4.71 -7.64 12.99
CA ILE A 103 5.78 -8.55 13.44
C ILE A 103 7.14 -7.87 13.55
N ALA A 104 7.22 -6.57 13.21
CA ALA A 104 8.39 -5.76 13.50
C ALA A 104 8.65 -5.67 15.01
N GLN A 105 9.90 -5.81 15.42
CA GLN A 105 10.31 -5.71 16.82
C GLN A 105 11.46 -4.73 16.98
N LEU A 106 11.43 -3.92 18.03
CA LEU A 106 12.56 -3.09 18.43
C LEU A 106 13.52 -3.94 19.27
N ILE A 107 14.81 -3.85 18.97
CA ILE A 107 15.87 -4.44 19.78
C ILE A 107 16.38 -3.35 20.73
N GLY A 108 16.08 -3.50 22.01
CA GLY A 108 16.53 -2.62 23.07
C GLY A 108 18.06 -2.65 23.22
N LYS A 109 18.62 -1.60 23.84
CA LYS A 109 20.07 -1.54 24.12
C LYS A 109 20.53 -2.67 25.07
N ASP A 110 19.60 -3.28 25.81
CA ASP A 110 19.80 -4.47 26.65
C ASP A 110 19.69 -5.80 25.86
N GLY A 111 19.46 -5.75 24.55
CA GLY A 111 19.29 -6.90 23.66
C GLY A 111 17.88 -7.49 23.65
N LYS A 112 16.91 -6.93 24.40
CA LYS A 112 15.54 -7.46 24.41
C LYS A 112 14.75 -7.03 23.19
N PHE A 113 13.94 -7.96 22.70
CA PHE A 113 13.04 -7.72 21.57
C PHE A 113 11.69 -7.26 22.11
N THR A 114 11.22 -6.12 21.65
CA THR A 114 9.93 -5.51 22.03
C THR A 114 9.06 -5.41 20.79
N PRO A 115 7.86 -6.02 20.76
CA PRO A 115 6.93 -5.88 19.65
C PRO A 115 6.59 -4.42 19.36
N MET A 116 6.71 -4.02 18.10
CA MET A 116 6.31 -2.70 17.59
C MET A 116 4.97 -2.78 16.86
N ALA A 117 4.14 -3.75 17.24
CA ALA A 117 2.95 -4.14 16.50
C ALA A 117 1.96 -2.96 16.37
N LEU A 118 1.37 -2.83 15.18
CA LEU A 118 0.34 -1.84 14.83
C LEU A 118 -0.75 -1.64 15.91
N MET A 119 -1.12 -2.71 16.60
CA MET A 119 -2.23 -2.74 17.58
C MET A 119 -1.78 -2.52 19.04
N ASN A 120 -0.48 -2.37 19.32
CA ASN A 120 0.05 -2.10 20.66
C ASN A 120 1.28 -1.19 20.59
N PHE A 121 1.03 0.12 20.54
CA PHE A 121 2.07 1.12 20.36
C PHE A 121 2.79 1.41 21.69
N VAL A 122 3.93 0.76 21.90
CA VAL A 122 4.70 0.83 23.16
C VAL A 122 5.33 2.21 23.40
N PRO A 123 5.60 2.61 24.66
CA PRO A 123 6.19 3.93 24.97
C PRO A 123 7.51 4.23 24.27
N GLU A 124 8.35 3.22 24.06
CA GLU A 124 9.60 3.32 23.30
C GLU A 124 9.32 3.70 21.83
N ALA A 125 8.28 3.12 21.24
CA ALA A 125 7.84 3.43 19.89
C ALA A 125 7.37 4.88 19.77
N MET A 126 6.61 5.38 20.77
CA MET A 126 6.13 6.76 20.81
C MET A 126 7.26 7.79 20.87
N LYS A 127 8.42 7.45 21.44
CA LYS A 127 9.59 8.33 21.43
C LYS A 127 10.23 8.41 20.03
N MET A 128 10.22 7.31 19.29
CA MET A 128 10.80 7.23 17.94
C MET A 128 9.86 7.78 16.86
N PHE A 129 8.56 7.52 17.01
CA PHE A 129 7.50 7.94 16.11
C PHE A 129 6.36 8.56 16.95
N PRO A 130 6.42 9.88 17.23
CA PRO A 130 5.41 10.56 18.04
C PRO A 130 3.99 10.34 17.52
N GLU A 131 3.03 10.16 18.42
CA GLU A 131 1.61 10.00 18.07
C GLU A 131 1.09 11.23 17.31
N THR A 132 0.37 10.99 16.22
CA THR A 132 -0.19 12.03 15.35
C THR A 132 -1.70 11.88 15.11
N ASP A 133 -2.36 11.01 15.87
CA ASP A 133 -3.82 10.96 15.98
C ASP A 133 -4.38 12.23 16.63
N LYS A 134 -4.90 13.13 15.79
CA LYS A 134 -5.50 14.41 16.22
C LYS A 134 -7.00 14.26 16.48
N HIS A 135 -7.56 13.11 16.13
CA HIS A 135 -8.98 12.86 16.12
C HIS A 135 -9.38 11.76 17.10
N ARG A 136 -8.49 11.36 18.01
CA ARG A 136 -8.80 10.40 19.09
C ARG A 136 -9.41 9.11 18.53
N THR A 137 -8.97 8.66 17.36
CA THR A 137 -9.53 7.56 16.57
C THR A 137 -9.65 6.28 17.41
N ALA A 138 -8.62 5.98 18.22
CA ALA A 138 -8.57 4.81 19.09
C ALA A 138 -8.74 5.15 20.59
N ALA A 139 -9.26 6.33 20.95
CA ALA A 139 -9.35 6.75 22.35
C ALA A 139 -10.39 5.97 23.19
N SER A 140 -11.32 5.27 22.53
CA SER A 140 -12.27 4.36 23.18
C SER A 140 -12.68 3.24 22.23
N LEU A 141 -13.21 2.14 22.76
CA LEU A 141 -13.77 1.06 21.96
C LEU A 141 -14.90 1.56 21.05
N HIS A 142 -15.75 2.47 21.56
CA HIS A 142 -16.82 3.10 20.77
C HIS A 142 -16.32 3.75 19.48
N ARG A 143 -15.22 4.50 19.58
CA ARG A 143 -14.63 5.21 18.43
C ARG A 143 -13.93 4.26 17.48
N ALA A 144 -13.21 3.27 17.99
CA ALA A 144 -12.50 2.29 17.17
C ALA A 144 -13.45 1.35 16.41
N LEU A 145 -14.52 0.89 17.07
CA LEU A 145 -15.44 -0.12 16.52
C LEU A 145 -16.52 0.47 15.61
N VAL A 146 -16.51 1.77 15.31
CA VAL A 146 -17.34 2.30 14.22
C VAL A 146 -16.87 1.76 12.86
N THR A 147 -15.59 1.36 12.76
CA THR A 147 -15.08 0.59 11.62
C THR A 147 -15.42 -0.87 11.82
N ASN A 148 -16.59 -1.30 11.34
CA ASN A 148 -17.08 -2.67 11.54
C ASN A 148 -18.17 -3.04 10.51
N ILE A 149 -18.55 -4.32 10.43
CA ILE A 149 -19.65 -4.78 9.58
C ILE A 149 -20.92 -4.93 10.41
N HIS A 150 -22.02 -4.37 9.93
CA HIS A 150 -23.33 -4.46 10.56
C HIS A 150 -24.39 -4.98 9.59
N LYS A 151 -25.42 -5.63 10.13
CA LYS A 151 -26.56 -6.09 9.35
C LYS A 151 -27.59 -4.96 9.20
N THR A 152 -28.03 -4.70 7.98
CA THR A 152 -29.01 -3.65 7.66
C THR A 152 -30.44 -4.20 7.71
N LYS A 153 -31.42 -3.30 7.67
CA LYS A 153 -32.86 -3.62 7.74
C LYS A 153 -33.32 -4.58 6.65
N ASP A 154 -32.82 -4.40 5.43
CA ASP A 154 -33.08 -5.23 4.25
C ASP A 154 -32.28 -6.55 4.24
N GLY A 155 -31.61 -6.89 5.35
CA GLY A 155 -30.92 -8.16 5.54
C GLY A 155 -29.55 -8.25 4.89
N ARG A 156 -29.05 -7.16 4.29
CA ARG A 156 -27.68 -7.05 3.77
C ARG A 156 -26.68 -6.83 4.90
N TYR A 157 -25.39 -6.94 4.58
CA TYR A 157 -24.31 -6.50 5.45
C TYR A 157 -23.69 -5.24 4.89
N TYR A 158 -23.29 -4.31 5.77
CA TYR A 158 -22.69 -3.04 5.40
C TYR A 158 -21.41 -2.83 6.22
N GLN A 159 -20.29 -2.63 5.52
CA GLN A 159 -18.99 -2.29 6.11
C GLN A 159 -18.94 -0.77 6.32
N LEU A 160 -18.95 -0.35 7.59
CA LEU A 160 -18.64 1.02 8.00
C LEU A 160 -17.12 1.19 8.11
N HIS A 161 -16.62 2.40 7.86
CA HIS A 161 -15.22 2.73 8.14
C HIS A 161 -15.08 4.16 8.65
N GLY A 162 -14.67 4.31 9.92
CA GLY A 162 -14.50 5.61 10.60
C GLY A 162 -13.28 6.41 10.12
N GLY A 163 -12.41 5.80 9.34
CA GLY A 163 -11.20 6.46 8.83
C GLY A 163 -10.27 6.87 9.96
N ILE A 164 -9.56 7.98 9.77
CA ILE A 164 -8.69 8.59 10.79
C ILE A 164 -9.37 9.76 11.52
N ASN A 165 -10.70 9.85 11.41
CA ASN A 165 -11.53 10.78 12.16
C ASN A 165 -12.96 10.19 12.23
N PRO A 166 -13.34 9.53 13.32
CA PRO A 166 -14.64 8.86 13.41
C PRO A 166 -15.80 9.82 13.69
N ASP A 167 -15.55 11.09 14.07
CA ASP A 167 -16.61 12.03 14.45
C ASP A 167 -17.67 12.22 13.36
N PRO A 168 -17.31 12.42 12.06
CA PRO A 168 -18.31 12.66 11.03
C PRO A 168 -19.22 11.45 10.79
N ILE A 169 -18.71 10.21 10.87
CA ILE A 169 -19.52 9.02 10.69
C ILE A 169 -20.43 8.78 11.89
N LEU A 170 -19.93 8.97 13.12
CA LEU A 170 -20.72 8.86 14.34
C LEU A 170 -21.88 9.87 14.30
N LYS A 171 -21.58 11.12 13.95
CA LYS A 171 -22.58 12.18 13.78
C LYS A 171 -23.60 11.84 12.68
N ALA A 172 -23.16 11.34 11.53
CA ALA A 172 -24.05 10.96 10.44
C ALA A 172 -25.04 9.86 10.85
N LEU A 173 -24.60 8.92 11.69
CA LEU A 173 -25.41 7.84 12.24
C LEU A 173 -26.23 8.26 13.47
N GLY A 174 -26.11 9.49 13.96
CA GLY A 174 -26.77 9.93 15.19
C GLY A 174 -26.25 9.23 16.46
N LEU A 175 -25.04 8.67 16.39
CA LEU A 175 -24.34 8.08 17.53
C LEU A 175 -23.58 9.16 18.32
N PRO A 176 -23.37 8.98 19.63
CA PRO A 176 -22.54 9.89 20.40
C PRO A 176 -21.09 9.85 19.90
N GLU A 177 -20.34 10.94 20.05
CA GLU A 177 -18.90 10.97 19.67
C GLU A 177 -18.06 10.08 20.58
N ASP A 178 -18.42 10.00 21.86
CA ASP A 178 -17.75 9.19 22.87
C ASP A 178 -18.76 8.22 23.51
N GLY A 179 -18.31 7.00 23.80
CA GLY A 179 -19.10 5.99 24.49
C GLY A 179 -18.95 6.06 26.01
N PRO A 180 -19.81 5.35 26.76
CA PRO A 180 -19.62 5.05 28.18
C PRO A 180 -18.22 4.50 28.49
N ALA A 181 -17.71 4.82 29.68
CA ALA A 181 -16.36 4.40 30.11
C ALA A 181 -16.25 2.89 30.37
N ASP A 182 -17.38 2.23 30.64
CA ASP A 182 -17.51 0.79 30.87
C ASP A 182 -17.92 0.01 29.61
N ASP A 183 -17.81 0.64 28.43
CA ASP A 183 -18.08 -0.01 27.15
C ASP A 183 -17.30 -1.32 26.99
N THR A 184 -18.02 -2.41 26.75
CA THR A 184 -17.47 -3.66 26.22
C THR A 184 -17.62 -3.71 24.70
N TYR A 185 -16.91 -4.64 24.07
CA TYR A 185 -17.02 -4.89 22.63
C TYR A 185 -18.47 -5.12 22.20
N GLU A 186 -19.20 -5.94 22.95
CA GLU A 186 -20.60 -6.30 22.71
C GLU A 186 -21.52 -5.09 22.86
N SER A 187 -21.36 -4.32 23.95
CA SER A 187 -22.21 -3.14 24.19
C SER A 187 -22.08 -2.07 23.10
N VAL A 188 -20.86 -1.89 22.57
CA VAL A 188 -20.58 -0.97 21.46
C VAL A 188 -21.17 -1.50 20.16
N PHE A 189 -20.95 -2.79 19.87
CA PHE A 189 -21.53 -3.43 18.70
C PHE A 189 -23.06 -3.31 18.70
N GLU A 190 -23.73 -3.64 19.81
CA GLU A 190 -25.19 -3.57 19.94
C GLU A 190 -25.72 -2.15 19.73
N ARG A 191 -25.03 -1.14 20.26
CA ARG A 191 -25.38 0.28 20.07
C ARG A 191 -25.40 0.67 18.59
N THR A 192 -24.32 0.37 17.87
CA THR A 192 -24.23 0.70 16.44
C THR A 192 -25.18 -0.17 15.61
N GLN A 193 -25.25 -1.47 15.90
CA GLN A 193 -26.13 -2.42 15.23
C GLN A 193 -27.61 -2.02 15.36
N LYS A 194 -28.04 -1.49 16.50
CA LYS A 194 -29.42 -0.99 16.69
C LYS A 194 -29.76 0.16 15.74
N VAL A 195 -28.81 1.05 15.45
CA VAL A 195 -29.02 2.14 14.48
C VAL A 195 -29.05 1.57 13.05
N ILE A 196 -28.08 0.73 12.70
CA ILE A 196 -27.95 0.21 11.34
C ILE A 196 -29.10 -0.74 10.96
N ALA A 197 -29.66 -1.48 11.93
CA ALA A 197 -30.79 -2.38 11.71
C ALA A 197 -32.09 -1.66 11.30
N GLU A 198 -32.18 -0.34 11.50
CA GLU A 198 -33.34 0.48 11.12
C GLU A 198 -33.21 1.10 9.71
N MET A 199 -32.06 0.89 9.04
CA MET A 199 -31.74 1.50 7.76
C MET A 199 -31.61 0.45 6.66
N ASP A 200 -32.20 0.71 5.49
CA ASP A 200 -31.96 -0.09 4.29
C ASP A 200 -30.56 0.18 3.76
N SER A 201 -29.90 -0.85 3.21
CA SER A 201 -28.48 -0.77 2.83
C SER A 201 -28.16 0.33 1.82
N LYS A 202 -29.07 0.59 0.87
CA LYS A 202 -28.92 1.66 -0.13
C LYS A 202 -29.07 3.06 0.47
N ASP A 203 -29.98 3.22 1.42
CA ASP A 203 -30.18 4.51 2.10
C ASP A 203 -29.00 4.84 3.01
N LEU A 204 -28.47 3.82 3.70
CA LEU A 204 -27.22 3.94 4.45
C LEU A 204 -26.04 4.29 3.54
N ASP A 205 -25.95 3.65 2.36
CA ASP A 205 -24.91 3.94 1.38
C ASP A 205 -24.94 5.41 0.91
N ALA A 206 -26.13 5.90 0.56
CA ALA A 206 -26.34 7.28 0.15
C ALA A 206 -26.10 8.27 1.30
N LEU A 207 -26.50 7.93 2.53
CA LEU A 207 -26.21 8.75 3.71
C LEU A 207 -24.71 8.93 3.89
N LEU A 208 -23.96 7.83 3.90
CA LEU A 208 -22.54 7.86 4.22
C LEU A 208 -21.70 8.42 3.07
N ASN A 209 -21.84 7.88 1.87
CA ASN A 209 -20.98 8.25 0.76
C ASN A 209 -21.37 9.60 0.14
N ASP A 210 -22.67 9.84 -0.09
CA ASP A 210 -23.10 10.99 -0.88
C ASP A 210 -23.34 12.22 0.00
N LYS A 211 -23.90 12.04 1.21
CA LYS A 211 -24.21 13.17 2.13
C LYS A 211 -23.09 13.45 3.13
N ALA A 212 -22.60 12.42 3.82
CA ALA A 212 -21.59 12.60 4.88
C ALA A 212 -20.14 12.53 4.37
N GLN A 213 -19.95 12.09 3.11
CA GLN A 213 -18.63 11.87 2.49
C GLN A 213 -17.72 10.93 3.31
N GLN A 214 -18.32 10.00 4.04
CA GLN A 214 -17.66 8.99 4.85
C GLN A 214 -17.55 7.67 4.10
N SER A 215 -16.54 6.87 4.45
CA SER A 215 -16.26 5.60 3.80
C SER A 215 -17.21 4.52 4.31
N GLY A 216 -17.86 3.84 3.38
CA GLY A 216 -18.75 2.73 3.68
C GLY A 216 -19.13 1.99 2.40
N THR A 217 -19.48 0.72 2.51
CA THR A 217 -20.03 -0.03 1.38
C THR A 217 -20.94 -1.15 1.85
N ILE A 218 -21.91 -1.49 1.01
CA ILE A 218 -22.59 -2.78 1.08
C ILE A 218 -21.53 -3.87 0.89
N ALA A 219 -21.61 -4.96 1.65
CA ALA A 219 -20.85 -6.17 1.37
C ALA A 219 -21.55 -6.90 0.22
N TRP A 220 -21.00 -6.77 -0.99
CA TRP A 220 -21.53 -7.38 -2.21
C TRP A 220 -21.00 -8.78 -2.38
N SER A 221 -21.76 -9.71 -2.98
CA SER A 221 -21.13 -10.92 -3.50
C SER A 221 -20.29 -10.55 -4.74
N SER A 222 -19.31 -11.38 -5.09
CA SER A 222 -18.48 -11.15 -6.28
C SER A 222 -19.34 -11.03 -7.55
N ASP A 223 -20.35 -11.89 -7.70
CA ASP A 223 -21.26 -11.88 -8.84
C ASP A 223 -22.09 -10.59 -8.90
N GLU A 224 -22.63 -10.13 -7.76
CA GLU A 224 -23.37 -8.87 -7.71
C GLU A 224 -22.48 -7.68 -8.05
N TYR A 225 -21.25 -7.65 -7.52
CA TYR A 225 -20.28 -6.60 -7.82
C TYR A 225 -19.95 -6.55 -9.32
N PHE A 226 -19.57 -7.67 -9.94
CA PHE A 226 -19.25 -7.70 -11.38
C PHE A 226 -20.47 -7.42 -12.26
N ALA A 227 -21.68 -7.72 -11.80
CA ALA A 227 -22.92 -7.37 -12.50
C ALA A 227 -23.31 -5.88 -12.34
N SER A 228 -22.81 -5.19 -11.31
CA SER A 228 -23.08 -3.78 -11.05
C SER A 228 -22.51 -2.86 -12.14
N GLU A 229 -23.05 -1.64 -12.23
CA GLU A 229 -22.51 -0.63 -13.15
C GLU A 229 -21.06 -0.27 -12.83
N HIS A 230 -20.70 -0.20 -11.56
CA HIS A 230 -19.34 0.10 -11.12
C HIS A 230 -18.36 -1.03 -11.47
N GLY A 231 -18.73 -2.29 -11.20
CA GLY A 231 -17.92 -3.45 -11.55
C GLY A 231 -17.71 -3.60 -13.05
N LYS A 232 -18.75 -3.33 -13.87
CA LYS A 232 -18.64 -3.30 -15.34
C LYS A 232 -17.74 -2.17 -15.83
N ALA A 233 -17.80 -0.99 -15.22
CA ALA A 233 -16.94 0.13 -15.62
C ALA A 233 -15.45 -0.17 -15.40
N ASN A 234 -15.11 -0.98 -14.40
CA ASN A 234 -13.73 -1.37 -14.10
C ASN A 234 -13.32 -2.73 -14.70
N SER A 235 -14.20 -3.42 -15.44
CA SER A 235 -13.99 -4.82 -15.84
C SER A 235 -12.85 -5.04 -16.82
N ASN A 236 -12.43 -3.96 -17.50
CA ASN A 236 -11.38 -3.95 -18.52
C ASN A 236 -9.99 -3.60 -17.95
N VAL A 237 -9.90 -3.33 -16.65
CA VAL A 237 -8.64 -3.00 -15.98
C VAL A 237 -8.05 -4.25 -15.33
N GLY A 238 -6.73 -4.43 -15.48
CA GLY A 238 -5.96 -5.44 -14.78
C GLY A 238 -5.55 -4.96 -13.38
N LEU A 239 -4.24 -4.94 -13.11
CA LEU A 239 -3.67 -4.54 -11.81
C LEU A 239 -3.41 -3.03 -11.70
N TYR A 240 -3.16 -2.36 -12.83
CA TYR A 240 -2.87 -0.92 -12.92
C TYR A 240 -3.11 -0.41 -14.34
N GLU A 241 -3.19 0.91 -14.50
CA GLU A 241 -3.28 1.59 -15.79
C GLU A 241 -2.11 2.57 -15.96
N ILE A 242 -1.58 2.67 -17.18
CA ILE A 242 -0.54 3.62 -17.53
C ILE A 242 -0.98 4.37 -18.78
N ALA A 243 -0.89 5.70 -18.74
CA ALA A 243 -1.21 6.56 -19.87
C ALA A 243 -0.10 7.58 -20.10
N LYS A 244 0.38 7.69 -21.34
CA LYS A 244 1.23 8.81 -21.75
C LYS A 244 0.39 10.09 -21.74
N VAL A 245 0.95 11.14 -21.19
CA VAL A 245 0.29 12.45 -21.09
C VAL A 245 0.28 13.10 -22.47
N GLU A 246 -0.93 13.42 -22.94
CA GLU A 246 -1.14 14.12 -24.20
C GLU A 246 -0.41 15.48 -24.21
N GLY A 247 0.27 15.79 -25.31
CA GLY A 247 1.01 17.04 -25.47
C GLY A 247 2.34 17.12 -24.71
N SER A 248 2.75 16.07 -23.98
CA SER A 248 4.09 16.03 -23.37
C SER A 248 5.18 15.85 -24.43
N THR A 249 6.17 16.74 -24.46
CA THR A 249 7.22 16.81 -25.52
C THR A 249 8.63 16.53 -25.01
N GLN A 250 8.80 16.16 -23.74
CA GLN A 250 10.13 15.88 -23.18
C GLN A 250 10.78 14.68 -23.90
N PRO A 251 12.09 14.71 -24.15
CA PRO A 251 12.77 13.62 -24.85
C PRO A 251 12.81 12.33 -24.04
N ALA A 252 12.94 11.21 -24.76
CA ALA A 252 13.18 9.89 -24.19
C ALA A 252 14.43 9.92 -23.30
N SER A 253 14.24 9.61 -22.01
CA SER A 253 15.31 9.72 -21.01
C SER A 253 15.05 8.90 -19.76
N TRP A 254 16.12 8.29 -19.23
CA TRP A 254 16.17 7.80 -17.86
C TRP A 254 16.22 8.97 -16.87
N TRP A 255 16.14 8.69 -15.57
CA TRP A 255 16.45 9.69 -14.55
C TRP A 255 17.92 10.12 -14.59
N SER A 256 18.20 11.31 -14.07
CA SER A 256 19.57 11.83 -13.98
C SER A 256 20.38 10.98 -13.02
N GLU A 257 21.63 10.67 -13.39
CA GLU A 257 22.58 10.10 -12.45
C GLU A 257 22.88 11.08 -11.31
N ASN A 258 23.08 10.53 -10.11
CA ASN A 258 23.53 11.29 -8.96
C ASN A 258 24.92 10.78 -8.53
N SER A 259 25.90 11.68 -8.41
CA SER A 259 27.29 11.31 -8.10
C SER A 259 27.47 10.72 -6.69
N SER A 260 26.64 11.12 -5.73
CA SER A 260 26.66 10.58 -4.36
C SER A 260 26.02 9.19 -4.24
N LEU A 261 25.09 8.88 -5.16
CA LEU A 261 24.37 7.61 -5.18
C LEU A 261 24.18 7.13 -6.62
N PRO A 262 25.28 6.68 -7.28
CA PRO A 262 25.25 6.31 -8.68
C PRO A 262 24.42 5.05 -8.91
N SER A 263 23.67 5.05 -10.01
CA SER A 263 22.85 3.91 -10.39
C SER A 263 23.70 2.79 -11.01
N SER A 264 23.29 1.54 -10.81
CA SER A 264 23.98 0.37 -11.40
C SER A 264 23.04 -0.83 -11.44
N ALA A 265 23.40 -1.89 -12.16
CA ALA A 265 22.64 -3.15 -12.11
C ALA A 265 22.51 -3.72 -10.67
N LYS A 266 23.48 -3.43 -9.79
CA LYS A 266 23.43 -3.83 -8.37
C LYS A 266 22.48 -2.98 -7.53
N ARG A 267 22.30 -1.71 -7.89
CA ARG A 267 21.40 -0.74 -7.23
C ARG A 267 20.54 -0.06 -8.31
N PRO A 268 19.52 -0.77 -8.84
CA PRO A 268 18.91 -0.39 -10.12
C PRO A 268 18.16 0.94 -10.11
N LEU A 269 17.65 1.39 -8.96
CA LEU A 269 16.93 2.67 -8.84
C LEU A 269 17.74 3.75 -8.10
N ALA A 270 19.02 3.52 -7.80
CA ALA A 270 19.85 4.55 -7.16
C ALA A 270 19.83 5.86 -7.97
N GLY A 271 19.75 6.99 -7.25
CA GLY A 271 19.63 8.33 -7.83
C GLY A 271 18.24 8.74 -8.29
N LEU A 272 17.28 7.81 -8.43
CA LEU A 272 15.88 8.13 -8.77
C LEU A 272 15.22 8.88 -7.60
N LYS A 273 14.59 10.03 -7.86
CA LYS A 273 13.94 10.85 -6.82
C LYS A 273 12.42 10.71 -6.85
N ILE A 274 11.81 10.46 -5.70
CA ILE A 274 10.37 10.27 -5.53
C ILE A 274 9.82 11.24 -4.48
N VAL A 275 8.85 12.07 -4.87
CA VAL A 275 8.02 12.80 -3.90
C VAL A 275 6.85 11.91 -3.51
N ASP A 276 6.75 11.61 -2.23
CA ASP A 276 5.72 10.74 -1.65
C ASP A 276 4.72 11.60 -0.86
N LEU A 277 3.50 11.72 -1.39
CA LEU A 277 2.34 12.41 -0.81
C LEU A 277 1.34 11.38 -0.27
N THR A 278 1.81 10.40 0.50
CA THR A 278 0.99 9.27 0.96
C THR A 278 0.96 9.10 2.48
N ARG A 279 -0.08 8.41 2.96
CA ARG A 279 -0.32 8.02 4.37
C ARG A 279 -0.93 6.62 4.40
N ILE A 280 -0.98 6.00 5.57
CA ILE A 280 -1.57 4.67 5.80
C ILE A 280 -0.72 3.56 5.16
N ILE A 281 -1.21 2.74 4.23
CA ILE A 281 -0.53 1.49 3.82
C ILE A 281 -0.34 1.37 2.31
N ALA A 282 -1.42 1.29 1.50
CA ALA A 282 -1.32 0.93 0.08
C ALA A 282 -0.36 1.81 -0.73
N ALA A 283 -0.61 3.12 -0.77
CA ALA A 283 0.25 4.05 -1.47
C ALA A 283 1.67 4.17 -0.85
N PRO A 284 1.86 4.18 0.49
CA PRO A 284 3.19 4.11 1.09
C PRO A 284 4.01 2.87 0.71
N VAL A 285 3.39 1.71 0.47
CA VAL A 285 4.12 0.51 0.02
C VAL A 285 4.75 0.74 -1.36
N ILE A 286 4.10 1.48 -2.27
CA ILE A 286 4.64 1.82 -3.61
C ILE A 286 6.03 2.45 -3.49
N SER A 287 6.15 3.53 -2.71
CA SER A 287 7.40 4.27 -2.57
C SER A 287 8.42 3.55 -1.67
N ARG A 288 7.96 2.74 -0.71
CA ARG A 288 8.82 1.88 0.11
C ARG A 288 9.52 0.84 -0.76
N ASP A 289 8.79 0.12 -1.60
CA ASP A 289 9.35 -0.94 -2.46
C ASP A 289 10.33 -0.34 -3.48
N LEU A 290 10.01 0.82 -4.05
CA LEU A 290 10.95 1.56 -4.91
C LEU A 290 12.21 2.01 -4.15
N ALA A 291 12.09 2.42 -2.88
CA ALA A 291 13.23 2.73 -2.03
C ALA A 291 14.09 1.51 -1.70
N GLU A 292 13.47 0.33 -1.52
CA GLU A 292 14.16 -0.95 -1.34
C GLU A 292 15.03 -1.31 -2.56
N MET A 293 14.56 -0.98 -3.78
CA MET A 293 15.32 -1.11 -5.02
C MET A 293 16.35 0.01 -5.26
N GLY A 294 16.36 1.02 -4.39
CA GLY A 294 17.39 2.05 -4.30
C GLY A 294 16.97 3.48 -4.58
N ALA A 295 15.68 3.74 -4.83
CA ALA A 295 15.19 5.10 -5.00
C ALA A 295 15.38 5.96 -3.72
N SER A 296 15.43 7.26 -3.93
CA SER A 296 15.52 8.30 -2.91
C SER A 296 14.15 8.95 -2.74
N VAL A 297 13.54 8.79 -1.57
CA VAL A 297 12.15 9.18 -1.34
C VAL A 297 12.05 10.33 -0.34
N MET A 298 11.43 11.44 -0.74
CA MET A 298 11.03 12.52 0.16
C MET A 298 9.53 12.44 0.39
N ARG A 299 9.14 11.92 1.56
CA ARG A 299 7.76 11.92 2.02
C ARG A 299 7.39 13.29 2.58
N VAL A 300 6.27 13.82 2.13
CA VAL A 300 5.75 15.13 2.53
C VAL A 300 4.42 14.94 3.26
N THR A 301 4.38 15.36 4.52
CA THR A 301 3.17 15.38 5.34
C THR A 301 2.94 16.77 5.94
N SER A 302 1.97 16.93 6.82
CA SER A 302 1.79 18.16 7.59
C SER A 302 1.57 17.82 9.06
N ASP A 303 2.10 18.66 9.94
CA ASP A 303 1.80 18.66 11.37
C ASP A 303 0.33 19.01 11.67
N LYS A 304 -0.46 19.42 10.66
CA LYS A 304 -1.89 19.73 10.78
C LYS A 304 -2.82 18.57 10.40
N ILE A 305 -2.30 17.51 9.77
CA ILE A 305 -3.10 16.36 9.37
C ILE A 305 -2.77 15.15 10.26
N THR A 306 -3.72 14.24 10.42
CA THR A 306 -3.49 12.97 11.12
C THR A 306 -2.72 11.99 10.25
N ASP A 307 -1.84 11.21 10.86
CA ASP A 307 -1.13 10.11 10.22
C ASP A 307 -1.09 8.92 11.19
N MET A 308 -0.65 7.76 10.73
CA MET A 308 -0.59 6.55 11.54
C MET A 308 0.87 6.23 11.89
N SER A 309 1.35 6.82 12.99
CA SER A 309 2.75 6.70 13.43
C SER A 309 3.17 5.26 13.72
N SER A 310 2.22 4.41 14.12
CA SER A 310 2.39 2.97 14.35
C SER A 310 2.61 2.13 13.08
N LEU A 311 2.73 2.75 11.91
CA LEU A 311 3.18 2.09 10.67
C LEU A 311 4.61 2.48 10.27
N HIS A 312 5.19 3.52 10.88
CA HIS A 312 6.45 4.10 10.42
C HIS A 312 7.62 3.11 10.56
N GLN A 313 7.62 2.25 11.57
CA GLN A 313 8.65 1.22 11.77
C GLN A 313 8.75 0.22 10.60
N ASP A 314 7.74 0.15 9.74
CA ASP A 314 7.72 -0.68 8.54
C ASP A 314 7.69 0.16 7.24
N LEU A 315 6.79 1.14 7.14
CA LEU A 315 6.50 1.83 5.88
C LEU A 315 7.35 3.07 5.58
N ASN A 316 8.16 3.56 6.54
CA ASN A 316 9.03 4.72 6.34
C ASN A 316 10.51 4.38 6.08
N TRP A 317 10.87 3.09 5.99
CA TRP A 317 12.23 2.71 5.59
C TRP A 317 12.58 3.30 4.21
N GLY A 318 13.75 3.92 4.10
CA GLY A 318 14.23 4.54 2.86
C GLY A 318 13.61 5.90 2.52
N LYS A 319 12.82 6.49 3.42
CA LYS A 319 12.12 7.77 3.16
C LYS A 319 12.56 8.85 4.12
N TRP A 320 13.01 9.99 3.60
CA TRP A 320 13.01 11.24 4.36
C TRP A 320 11.56 11.69 4.59
N ASN A 321 11.31 12.43 5.66
CA ASN A 321 9.97 12.88 6.02
C ASN A 321 9.97 14.33 6.49
N CYS A 322 9.35 15.21 5.71
CA CYS A 322 9.26 16.64 6.00
C CYS A 322 7.81 17.12 6.18
N HIS A 323 7.67 18.29 6.80
CA HIS A 323 6.39 18.97 6.95
C HIS A 323 6.24 20.14 6.00
N LEU A 324 5.13 20.16 5.25
CA LEU A 324 4.68 21.27 4.44
C LEU A 324 3.19 21.49 4.65
N ASP A 325 2.80 22.73 4.96
CA ASP A 325 1.41 23.14 5.07
C ASP A 325 0.94 23.72 3.74
N LEU A 326 0.21 22.92 2.96
CA LEU A 326 -0.27 23.31 1.63
C LEU A 326 -1.39 24.37 1.64
N THR A 327 -1.70 24.95 2.81
CA THR A 327 -2.50 26.20 2.90
C THR A 327 -1.62 27.45 2.79
N LYS A 328 -0.30 27.33 2.93
CA LYS A 328 0.67 28.44 2.81
C LYS A 328 1.39 28.38 1.47
N ASP A 329 1.43 29.50 0.76
CA ASP A 329 2.07 29.55 -0.56
C ASP A 329 3.58 29.28 -0.50
N GLU A 330 4.27 29.71 0.57
CA GLU A 330 5.69 29.42 0.78
C GLU A 330 5.99 27.92 0.84
N ASP A 331 5.12 27.13 1.48
CA ASP A 331 5.29 25.68 1.57
C ASP A 331 4.88 24.99 0.27
N LYS A 332 3.90 25.54 -0.47
CA LYS A 332 3.63 25.10 -1.84
C LYS A 332 4.85 25.31 -2.74
N GLU A 333 5.57 26.42 -2.63
CA GLU A 333 6.79 26.64 -3.42
C GLU A 333 7.89 25.61 -3.10
N LYS A 334 8.04 25.23 -1.83
CA LYS A 334 8.98 24.15 -1.44
C LYS A 334 8.57 22.81 -2.06
N LEU A 335 7.27 22.47 -2.06
CA LEU A 335 6.79 21.26 -2.72
C LEU A 335 7.02 21.32 -4.24
N ARG A 336 6.76 22.47 -4.89
CA ARG A 336 7.05 22.65 -6.31
C ARG A 336 8.54 22.45 -6.62
N ALA A 337 9.43 22.95 -5.76
CA ALA A 337 10.87 22.75 -5.90
C ALA A 337 11.25 21.27 -5.79
N LEU A 338 10.71 20.54 -4.80
CA LEU A 338 10.90 19.10 -4.66
C LEU A 338 10.44 18.33 -5.91
N ILE A 339 9.23 18.64 -6.42
CA ILE A 339 8.64 17.99 -7.61
C ILE A 339 9.44 18.31 -8.88
N ARG A 340 9.93 19.54 -9.05
CA ARG A 340 10.75 19.93 -10.21
C ARG A 340 12.02 19.10 -10.36
N ASP A 341 12.56 18.59 -9.25
CA ASP A 341 13.76 17.74 -9.24
C ASP A 341 13.43 16.23 -9.16
N ALA A 342 12.15 15.89 -8.92
CA ALA A 342 11.71 14.50 -8.80
C ALA A 342 11.44 13.84 -10.16
N ASP A 343 11.48 12.52 -10.17
CA ASP A 343 11.15 11.67 -11.32
C ASP A 343 9.75 11.09 -11.24
N VAL A 344 9.29 10.86 -10.01
CA VAL A 344 7.98 10.27 -9.68
C VAL A 344 7.34 11.10 -8.58
N VAL A 345 6.04 11.35 -8.70
CA VAL A 345 5.19 11.80 -7.60
C VAL A 345 4.15 10.73 -7.35
N VAL A 346 4.00 10.32 -6.10
CA VAL A 346 2.98 9.34 -5.67
C VAL A 346 2.02 10.04 -4.72
N ASP A 347 0.72 9.98 -4.99
CA ASP A 347 -0.31 10.43 -4.06
C ASP A 347 -1.37 9.35 -3.81
N GLY A 348 -1.85 9.29 -2.57
CA GLY A 348 -2.90 8.36 -2.11
C GLY A 348 -4.03 9.10 -1.41
N TYR A 349 -4.25 10.38 -1.75
CA TYR A 349 -5.37 11.14 -1.22
C TYR A 349 -6.64 10.83 -2.02
N ARG A 350 -7.81 11.15 -1.44
CA ARG A 350 -9.08 10.99 -2.15
C ARG A 350 -9.04 11.73 -3.49
N PRO A 351 -9.57 11.15 -4.58
CA PRO A 351 -9.59 11.82 -5.88
C PRO A 351 -10.13 13.25 -5.79
N GLY A 352 -9.40 14.22 -6.35
CA GLY A 352 -9.75 15.65 -6.28
C GLY A 352 -9.15 16.41 -5.09
N ALA A 353 -8.53 15.73 -4.12
CA ALA A 353 -7.97 16.40 -2.94
C ALA A 353 -6.71 17.23 -3.28
N MET A 354 -5.78 16.66 -4.04
CA MET A 354 -4.53 17.36 -4.39
C MET A 354 -4.75 18.47 -5.42
N GLU A 355 -5.75 18.34 -6.28
CA GLU A 355 -6.20 19.37 -7.23
C GLU A 355 -6.56 20.67 -6.49
N LYS A 356 -7.26 20.59 -5.34
CA LYS A 356 -7.63 21.76 -4.52
C LYS A 356 -6.42 22.51 -3.97
N HIS A 357 -5.28 21.83 -3.84
CA HIS A 357 -4.02 22.43 -3.38
C HIS A 357 -3.09 22.82 -4.54
N GLY A 358 -3.49 22.60 -5.79
CA GLY A 358 -2.68 22.91 -6.97
C GLY A 358 -1.61 21.86 -7.30
N PHE A 359 -1.82 20.61 -6.88
CA PHE A 359 -0.90 19.50 -7.11
C PHE A 359 -1.63 18.26 -7.65
N GLY A 360 -2.71 18.46 -8.42
CA GLY A 360 -3.31 17.39 -9.19
C GLY A 360 -2.41 16.98 -10.36
N ARG A 361 -2.81 15.92 -11.08
CA ARG A 361 -2.04 15.42 -12.23
C ARG A 361 -1.73 16.53 -13.23
N LYS A 362 -2.74 17.33 -13.60
CA LYS A 362 -2.57 18.43 -14.56
C LYS A 362 -1.57 19.48 -14.08
N GLU A 363 -1.68 19.88 -12.82
CA GLU A 363 -0.82 20.93 -12.25
C GLU A 363 0.64 20.47 -12.10
N ILE A 364 0.85 19.21 -11.70
CA ILE A 364 2.19 18.60 -11.65
C ILE A 364 2.82 18.56 -13.04
N LEU A 365 2.06 18.21 -14.07
CA LEU A 365 2.55 18.13 -15.45
C LEU A 365 2.89 19.52 -16.01
N GLU A 366 2.03 20.50 -15.76
CA GLU A 366 2.26 21.88 -16.15
C GLU A 366 3.51 22.47 -15.47
N LEU A 367 3.72 22.16 -14.19
CA LEU A 367 4.89 22.61 -13.41
C LEU A 367 6.23 22.19 -14.04
N VAL A 368 6.24 21.05 -14.74
CA VAL A 368 7.45 20.37 -15.24
C VAL A 368 7.58 20.36 -16.77
N LYS A 369 6.67 21.06 -17.47
CA LYS A 369 6.62 21.06 -18.94
C LYS A 369 7.89 21.59 -19.61
N ASP A 370 8.64 22.45 -18.92
CA ASP A 370 9.87 23.11 -19.35
C ASP A 370 11.14 22.27 -19.10
N ARG A 371 11.02 21.12 -18.43
CA ARG A 371 12.15 20.23 -18.16
C ARG A 371 12.57 19.45 -19.40
N GLN A 372 13.83 19.03 -19.41
CA GLN A 372 14.38 18.09 -20.40
C GLN A 372 14.00 16.62 -20.12
N ARG A 373 13.18 16.36 -19.09
CA ARG A 373 12.73 15.02 -18.71
C ARG A 373 11.30 15.11 -18.18
N GLY A 374 10.44 14.19 -18.63
CA GLY A 374 9.07 14.10 -18.15
C GLY A 374 8.96 13.48 -16.76
N ILE A 375 7.79 13.56 -16.15
CA ILE A 375 7.51 13.04 -14.81
C ILE A 375 6.52 11.89 -14.86
N ILE A 376 6.55 11.03 -13.85
CA ILE A 376 5.53 10.01 -13.63
C ILE A 376 4.66 10.45 -12.45
N HIS A 377 3.35 10.52 -12.64
CA HIS A 377 2.39 10.83 -11.57
C HIS A 377 1.50 9.63 -11.26
N VAL A 378 1.75 9.01 -10.12
CA VAL A 378 1.03 7.84 -9.61
C VAL A 378 -0.07 8.29 -8.67
N ARG A 379 -1.29 7.79 -8.91
CA ARG A 379 -2.41 7.96 -8.00
C ARG A 379 -2.91 6.60 -7.54
N GLU A 380 -3.21 6.49 -6.26
CA GLU A 380 -3.80 5.29 -5.66
C GLU A 380 -5.15 5.63 -5.02
N ASN A 381 -6.17 4.78 -5.23
CA ASN A 381 -7.47 4.93 -4.60
C ASN A 381 -8.14 3.59 -4.24
N CYS A 382 -9.28 3.64 -3.55
CA CYS A 382 -10.00 2.42 -3.19
C CYS A 382 -10.80 1.81 -4.34
N TYR A 383 -11.64 2.60 -5.03
CA TYR A 383 -12.72 2.07 -5.86
C TYR A 383 -12.35 1.79 -7.33
N GLY A 384 -11.17 2.20 -7.78
CA GLY A 384 -10.83 2.27 -9.20
C GLY A 384 -11.08 3.65 -9.79
N TRP A 385 -10.64 3.85 -11.03
CA TRP A 385 -10.66 5.15 -11.73
C TRP A 385 -11.78 5.27 -12.76
N HIS A 386 -12.73 4.32 -12.73
CA HIS A 386 -13.90 4.28 -13.59
C HIS A 386 -15.16 4.01 -12.77
N GLY A 387 -16.32 4.35 -13.33
CA GLY A 387 -17.62 4.05 -12.72
C GLY A 387 -18.10 5.07 -11.69
N LEU A 388 -19.28 4.80 -11.13
CA LEU A 388 -20.00 5.76 -10.26
C LEU A 388 -19.30 5.99 -8.92
N TRP A 389 -18.51 5.03 -8.42
CA TRP A 389 -17.91 5.10 -7.10
C TRP A 389 -16.47 5.63 -7.11
N GLN A 390 -15.92 5.99 -8.28
CA GLN A 390 -14.52 6.43 -8.43
C GLN A 390 -14.12 7.60 -7.51
N GLY A 391 -15.07 8.49 -7.16
CA GLY A 391 -14.82 9.66 -6.32
C GLY A 391 -14.97 9.40 -4.81
N ARG A 392 -15.40 8.19 -4.40
CA ARG A 392 -15.63 7.85 -3.00
C ARG A 392 -14.30 7.58 -2.29
N GLY A 393 -14.24 7.91 -1.00
CA GLY A 393 -13.10 7.50 -0.19
C GLY A 393 -13.25 6.06 0.29
N GLY A 394 -12.15 5.34 0.42
CA GLY A 394 -12.20 3.97 0.91
C GLY A 394 -10.89 3.52 1.53
N TRP A 395 -10.89 2.25 1.92
CA TRP A 395 -9.88 1.54 2.69
C TRP A 395 -9.89 0.08 2.23
N GLN A 396 -8.88 -0.72 2.59
CA GLN A 396 -8.89 -2.14 2.23
C GLN A 396 -10.20 -2.84 2.60
N GLN A 397 -10.72 -2.66 3.83
CA GLN A 397 -11.95 -3.35 4.26
C GLN A 397 -13.15 -2.98 3.38
N ILE A 398 -13.16 -1.77 2.83
CA ILE A 398 -14.16 -1.33 1.86
C ILE A 398 -13.99 -2.09 0.54
N SER A 399 -12.79 -2.18 0.00
CA SER A 399 -12.51 -2.96 -1.23
C SER A 399 -12.87 -4.45 -1.05
N ASP A 400 -12.47 -5.03 0.08
CA ASP A 400 -12.72 -6.44 0.41
C ASP A 400 -14.23 -6.72 0.53
N ALA A 401 -15.01 -5.83 1.14
CA ALA A 401 -16.46 -5.95 1.19
C ALA A 401 -17.12 -5.67 -0.17
N CYS A 402 -16.58 -4.71 -0.92
CA CYS A 402 -17.11 -4.29 -2.21
C CYS A 402 -16.96 -5.37 -3.29
N CYS A 403 -15.84 -6.09 -3.32
CA CYS A 403 -15.55 -7.11 -4.33
C CYS A 403 -15.94 -8.54 -3.92
N GLY A 404 -16.60 -8.73 -2.77
CA GLY A 404 -17.06 -10.04 -2.30
C GLY A 404 -16.04 -10.89 -1.54
N VAL A 405 -14.85 -10.35 -1.27
CA VAL A 405 -13.82 -11.01 -0.45
C VAL A 405 -14.35 -11.32 0.96
N SER A 406 -15.06 -10.36 1.56
CA SER A 406 -15.59 -10.51 2.92
C SER A 406 -16.74 -11.53 3.03
N LEU A 407 -17.63 -11.59 2.04
CA LEU A 407 -18.73 -12.57 2.03
C LEU A 407 -18.23 -13.99 1.77
N GLU A 408 -17.30 -14.16 0.84
CA GLU A 408 -16.74 -15.50 0.57
C GLU A 408 -15.93 -16.01 1.76
N TYR A 409 -15.24 -15.14 2.50
CA TYR A 409 -14.53 -15.56 3.71
C TYR A 409 -15.49 -16.06 4.80
N GLY A 410 -16.60 -15.35 5.05
CA GLY A 410 -17.63 -15.81 5.98
C GLY A 410 -18.24 -17.15 5.54
N LYS A 411 -18.56 -17.29 4.24
CA LYS A 411 -19.07 -18.53 3.66
C LYS A 411 -18.11 -19.71 3.80
N ALA A 412 -16.81 -19.48 3.61
CA ALA A 412 -15.79 -20.51 3.75
C ALA A 412 -15.71 -21.06 5.20
N MET A 413 -16.09 -20.26 6.20
CA MET A 413 -16.23 -20.68 7.60
C MET A 413 -17.63 -21.21 7.94
N GLY A 414 -18.48 -21.45 6.95
CA GLY A 414 -19.84 -21.98 7.13
C GLY A 414 -20.89 -20.94 7.56
N LEU A 415 -20.60 -19.63 7.40
CA LEU A 415 -21.50 -18.56 7.80
C LEU A 415 -22.27 -17.98 6.59
N ASN A 416 -23.42 -17.36 6.86
CA ASN A 416 -24.14 -16.53 5.90
C ASN A 416 -24.04 -15.05 6.29
N GLU A 417 -22.80 -14.56 6.43
CA GLU A 417 -22.49 -13.18 6.77
C GLU A 417 -21.14 -12.74 6.19
N ALA A 418 -20.96 -11.43 6.02
CA ALA A 418 -19.69 -10.87 5.58
C ALA A 418 -18.74 -10.73 6.76
N VAL A 419 -17.49 -11.17 6.60
CA VAL A 419 -16.47 -11.13 7.65
C VAL A 419 -15.24 -10.40 7.15
N THR A 420 -14.72 -9.45 7.93
CA THR A 420 -13.49 -8.73 7.58
C THR A 420 -12.31 -9.71 7.49
N PRO A 421 -11.62 -9.79 6.34
CA PRO A 421 -10.42 -10.62 6.21
C PRO A 421 -9.31 -10.25 7.19
N VAL A 422 -8.42 -11.20 7.45
CA VAL A 422 -7.22 -10.96 8.30
C VAL A 422 -6.13 -10.26 7.50
N PHE A 423 -5.32 -9.45 8.22
CA PHE A 423 -4.16 -8.73 7.71
C PHE A 423 -4.45 -7.68 6.60
N PRO A 424 -3.61 -6.64 6.47
CA PRO A 424 -3.75 -5.62 5.41
C PRO A 424 -3.25 -6.13 4.04
N ASN A 425 -3.71 -7.31 3.61
CA ASN A 425 -3.27 -7.96 2.38
C ASN A 425 -3.52 -7.12 1.11
N SER A 426 -4.74 -6.62 0.91
CA SER A 426 -5.07 -5.83 -0.27
C SER A 426 -4.28 -4.53 -0.35
N ASP A 427 -4.01 -3.88 0.79
CA ASP A 427 -3.16 -2.68 0.85
C ASP A 427 -1.73 -2.98 0.35
N TYR A 428 -1.08 -4.00 0.93
CA TYR A 428 0.30 -4.34 0.53
C TYR A 428 0.37 -4.80 -0.93
N CYS A 429 -0.58 -5.61 -1.38
CA CYS A 429 -0.59 -6.10 -2.76
C CYS A 429 -0.86 -4.97 -3.77
N ALA A 430 -1.78 -4.04 -3.49
CA ALA A 430 -1.98 -2.86 -4.33
C ALA A 430 -0.72 -1.99 -4.40
N GLY A 431 0.03 -1.90 -3.29
CA GLY A 431 1.34 -1.26 -3.25
C GLY A 431 2.36 -1.87 -4.22
N VAL A 432 2.47 -3.20 -4.26
CA VAL A 432 3.37 -3.92 -5.21
C VAL A 432 2.91 -3.72 -6.65
N CYS A 433 1.59 -3.64 -6.90
CA CYS A 433 1.07 -3.31 -8.21
C CYS A 433 1.54 -1.91 -8.65
N GLY A 434 1.53 -0.93 -7.74
CA GLY A 434 1.98 0.42 -8.01
C GLY A 434 3.49 0.56 -8.21
N SER A 435 4.33 -0.13 -7.41
CA SER A 435 5.79 -0.12 -7.61
C SER A 435 6.15 -0.70 -8.98
N THR A 436 5.50 -1.80 -9.35
CA THR A 436 5.64 -2.43 -10.67
C THR A 436 5.21 -1.50 -11.80
N ALA A 437 4.08 -0.80 -11.65
CA ALA A 437 3.59 0.14 -12.64
C ALA A 437 4.55 1.33 -12.84
N VAL A 438 5.22 1.77 -11.77
CA VAL A 438 6.29 2.79 -11.86
C VAL A 438 7.48 2.27 -12.64
N LEU A 439 7.92 1.02 -12.41
CA LEU A 439 9.00 0.41 -13.20
C LEU A 439 8.66 0.40 -14.70
N ASP A 440 7.44 0.02 -15.06
CA ASP A 440 6.98 0.02 -16.46
C ASP A 440 6.93 1.45 -17.03
N ALA A 441 6.33 2.39 -16.31
CA ALA A 441 6.26 3.79 -16.74
C ALA A 441 7.65 4.44 -16.88
N LEU A 442 8.63 4.07 -16.04
CA LEU A 442 10.02 4.51 -16.17
C LEU A 442 10.65 4.02 -17.48
N MET A 443 10.41 2.76 -17.84
CA MET A 443 10.92 2.20 -19.10
C MET A 443 10.23 2.84 -20.31
N LYS A 444 8.91 3.03 -20.28
CA LYS A 444 8.18 3.75 -21.34
C LYS A 444 8.69 5.18 -21.51
N ARG A 445 8.90 5.92 -20.41
CA ARG A 445 9.50 7.27 -20.45
C ARG A 445 10.92 7.25 -21.05
N ALA A 446 11.72 6.25 -20.71
CA ALA A 446 13.07 6.13 -21.22
C ALA A 446 13.14 5.79 -22.71
N GLU A 447 12.15 5.06 -23.24
CA GLU A 447 12.08 4.63 -24.64
C GLU A 447 11.35 5.67 -25.52
N GLU A 448 10.28 6.29 -25.02
CA GLU A 448 9.35 7.09 -25.82
C GLU A 448 9.30 8.58 -25.43
N GLY A 449 9.90 8.97 -24.30
CA GLY A 449 9.83 10.33 -23.77
C GLY A 449 8.44 10.73 -23.27
N GLY A 450 8.30 12.00 -22.92
CA GLY A 450 7.07 12.56 -22.36
C GLY A 450 6.88 12.24 -20.87
N SER A 451 5.69 12.56 -20.36
CA SER A 451 5.28 12.29 -18.98
C SER A 451 4.18 11.23 -18.95
N TYR A 452 4.03 10.53 -17.82
CA TYR A 452 3.09 9.41 -17.70
C TYR A 452 2.22 9.55 -16.45
N GLY A 453 0.94 9.24 -16.59
CA GLY A 453 0.04 8.98 -15.47
C GLY A 453 -0.01 7.49 -15.17
N VAL A 454 0.03 7.13 -13.89
CA VAL A 454 -0.17 5.77 -13.40
C VAL A 454 -1.34 5.78 -12.44
N ASP A 455 -2.27 4.86 -12.63
CA ASP A 455 -3.50 4.76 -11.84
C ASP A 455 -3.60 3.33 -11.27
N VAL A 456 -3.64 3.24 -9.94
CA VAL A 456 -3.67 1.98 -9.17
C VAL A 456 -4.87 2.03 -8.23
N ALA A 457 -5.44 0.89 -7.88
CA ALA A 457 -6.51 0.86 -6.90
C ALA A 457 -6.57 -0.44 -6.10
N LEU A 458 -7.05 -0.36 -4.85
CA LEU A 458 -7.40 -1.54 -4.05
C LEU A 458 -8.39 -2.45 -4.79
N ASN A 459 -9.43 -1.87 -5.40
CA ASN A 459 -10.40 -2.63 -6.19
C ASN A 459 -9.77 -3.32 -7.40
N TYR A 460 -8.68 -2.81 -7.98
CA TYR A 460 -8.01 -3.49 -9.09
C TYR A 460 -7.36 -4.78 -8.59
N TYR A 461 -6.65 -4.71 -7.46
CA TYR A 461 -6.14 -5.90 -6.78
C TYR A 461 -7.25 -6.86 -6.35
N SER A 462 -8.30 -6.39 -5.63
CA SER A 462 -9.36 -7.26 -5.12
C SER A 462 -10.12 -7.97 -6.26
N GLN A 463 -10.37 -7.30 -7.39
CA GLN A 463 -10.96 -7.93 -8.57
C GLN A 463 -10.04 -8.98 -9.19
N TRP A 464 -8.75 -8.71 -9.27
CA TRP A 464 -7.76 -9.67 -9.75
C TRP A 464 -7.62 -10.88 -8.80
N LEU A 465 -7.59 -10.65 -7.48
CA LEU A 465 -7.63 -11.69 -6.47
C LEU A 465 -8.85 -12.59 -6.68
N VAL A 466 -10.04 -12.03 -6.90
CA VAL A 466 -11.26 -12.82 -7.11
C VAL A 466 -11.26 -13.58 -8.44
N ARG A 467 -10.83 -12.94 -9.54
CA ARG A 467 -10.96 -13.50 -10.91
C ARG A 467 -9.80 -14.37 -11.35
N SER A 468 -8.60 -14.12 -10.84
CA SER A 468 -7.34 -14.69 -11.34
C SER A 468 -6.62 -15.53 -10.28
N CYS A 469 -6.77 -15.20 -9.00
CA CYS A 469 -6.26 -16.05 -7.92
C CYS A 469 -7.34 -16.99 -7.39
N GLY A 470 -8.51 -16.49 -7.00
CA GLY A 470 -9.55 -17.29 -6.35
C GLY A 470 -9.17 -17.81 -4.96
N THR A 471 -10.01 -18.73 -4.46
CA THR A 471 -9.84 -19.39 -3.16
C THR A 471 -9.12 -20.73 -3.31
N TYR A 472 -8.66 -21.28 -2.19
CA TYR A 472 -8.18 -22.66 -2.14
C TYR A 472 -9.27 -23.64 -2.61
N PRO A 473 -8.88 -24.74 -3.29
CA PRO A 473 -9.78 -25.88 -3.48
C PRO A 473 -10.27 -26.40 -2.12
N GLU A 474 -11.53 -26.85 -2.04
CA GLU A 474 -12.17 -27.25 -0.77
C GLU A 474 -11.32 -28.20 0.10
N PRO A 475 -10.66 -29.26 -0.42
CA PRO A 475 -9.82 -30.13 0.41
C PRO A 475 -8.62 -29.40 1.03
N ILE A 476 -8.05 -28.41 0.33
CA ILE A 476 -6.90 -27.62 0.79
C ILE A 476 -7.35 -26.61 1.83
N TRP A 477 -8.48 -25.93 1.58
CA TRP A 477 -9.09 -25.03 2.55
C TRP A 477 -9.41 -25.75 3.86
N ARG A 478 -10.07 -26.91 3.79
CA ARG A 478 -10.38 -27.72 4.97
C ARG A 478 -9.14 -28.12 5.74
N GLU A 479 -8.08 -28.55 5.05
CA GLU A 479 -6.83 -28.94 5.70
C GLU A 479 -6.24 -27.80 6.52
N VAL A 480 -6.04 -26.63 5.91
CA VAL A 480 -5.44 -25.49 6.63
C VAL A 480 -6.39 -24.96 7.71
N TRP A 481 -7.70 -24.94 7.46
CA TRP A 481 -8.66 -24.46 8.45
C TRP A 481 -8.76 -25.38 9.68
N GLU A 482 -8.90 -26.70 9.46
CA GLU A 482 -9.01 -27.70 10.54
C GLU A 482 -7.70 -27.84 11.32
N ARG A 483 -6.53 -27.79 10.66
CA ARG A 483 -5.22 -27.83 11.31
C ARG A 483 -5.04 -26.70 12.34
N HIS A 484 -5.67 -25.56 12.11
CA HIS A 484 -5.64 -24.38 13.00
C HIS A 484 -6.80 -24.33 13.99
N GLY A 485 -7.53 -25.43 14.19
CA GLY A 485 -8.64 -25.50 15.12
C GLY A 485 -9.94 -24.86 14.60
N SER A 486 -10.08 -24.68 13.28
CA SER A 486 -11.27 -24.17 12.62
C SER A 486 -11.74 -22.80 13.17
N PRO A 487 -10.88 -21.76 13.17
CA PRO A 487 -11.26 -20.46 13.70
C PRO A 487 -12.49 -19.90 12.96
N VAL A 488 -13.42 -19.32 13.72
CA VAL A 488 -14.62 -18.68 13.19
C VAL A 488 -14.66 -17.23 13.66
N PHE A 489 -14.62 -16.30 12.72
CA PHE A 489 -14.81 -14.87 12.97
C PHE A 489 -16.21 -14.45 12.53
N ARG A 490 -16.80 -13.50 13.26
CA ARG A 490 -18.14 -12.98 12.97
C ARG A 490 -18.05 -11.64 12.26
N HIS A 491 -19.15 -11.22 11.63
CA HIS A 491 -19.21 -9.95 10.90
C HIS A 491 -18.79 -8.76 11.76
N PHE A 492 -19.10 -8.79 13.05
CA PHE A 492 -18.75 -7.73 13.97
C PHE A 492 -17.32 -7.83 14.53
N HIS A 493 -16.53 -8.84 14.16
CA HIS A 493 -15.12 -8.91 14.56
C HIS A 493 -14.22 -8.15 13.58
N THR A 494 -13.71 -7.01 14.05
CA THR A 494 -12.75 -6.16 13.32
C THR A 494 -11.36 -6.81 13.21
N MET A 495 -10.48 -6.25 12.37
CA MET A 495 -9.07 -6.65 12.33
C MET A 495 -8.37 -6.57 13.70
N ALA A 496 -8.73 -5.61 14.56
CA ALA A 496 -8.17 -5.50 15.90
C ALA A 496 -8.51 -6.73 16.80
N HIS A 497 -9.56 -7.46 16.46
CA HIS A 497 -9.89 -8.76 17.06
C HIS A 497 -9.23 -9.92 16.30
N ASN A 498 -9.42 -9.97 14.97
CA ASN A 498 -9.03 -11.14 14.17
C ASN A 498 -7.52 -11.33 14.10
N VAL A 499 -6.74 -10.24 14.03
CA VAL A 499 -5.28 -10.29 13.90
C VAL A 499 -4.61 -10.92 15.12
N PRO A 500 -4.85 -10.49 16.38
CA PRO A 500 -4.25 -11.16 17.54
C PRO A 500 -4.58 -12.65 17.64
N VAL A 501 -5.83 -13.04 17.32
CA VAL A 501 -6.24 -14.45 17.28
C VAL A 501 -5.43 -15.20 16.22
N MET A 502 -5.37 -14.67 15.00
CA MET A 502 -4.63 -15.26 13.90
C MET A 502 -3.13 -15.36 14.21
N SER A 503 -2.51 -14.32 14.75
CA SER A 503 -1.11 -14.31 15.14
C SER A 503 -0.79 -15.40 16.16
N LYS A 504 -1.68 -15.65 17.14
CA LYS A 504 -1.50 -16.74 18.10
C LYS A 504 -1.53 -18.10 17.42
N LEU A 505 -2.47 -18.32 16.50
CA LEU A 505 -2.57 -19.58 15.75
C LEU A 505 -1.31 -19.81 14.89
N LEU A 506 -0.85 -18.80 14.15
CA LEU A 506 0.36 -18.94 13.33
C LEU A 506 1.61 -19.20 14.19
N GLN A 507 1.70 -18.63 15.39
CA GLN A 507 2.80 -18.92 16.32
C GLN A 507 2.73 -20.34 16.88
N GLU A 508 1.53 -20.89 17.07
CA GLU A 508 1.34 -22.23 17.58
C GLU A 508 1.59 -23.31 16.52
N TYR A 509 1.14 -23.08 15.29
CA TYR A 509 1.07 -24.11 14.24
C TYR A 509 2.08 -23.94 13.10
N ASP A 510 2.55 -22.72 12.80
CA ASP A 510 3.43 -22.44 11.65
C ASP A 510 4.73 -21.69 12.02
N ALA A 511 5.09 -21.60 13.30
CA ALA A 511 6.23 -20.76 13.68
C ALA A 511 7.56 -21.17 13.05
N GLN A 512 7.78 -22.46 12.80
CA GLN A 512 8.98 -22.94 12.13
C GLN A 512 9.00 -22.62 10.63
N VAL A 513 7.82 -22.41 10.02
CA VAL A 513 7.66 -22.09 8.61
C VAL A 513 7.72 -20.57 8.44
N LEU A 514 6.74 -19.85 8.99
CA LEU A 514 6.59 -18.41 8.78
C LEU A 514 7.61 -17.60 9.58
N PHE A 515 7.88 -17.94 10.83
CA PHE A 515 8.80 -17.17 11.68
C PHE A 515 10.24 -17.69 11.65
N ASN A 516 10.63 -18.30 10.52
CA ASN A 516 12.00 -18.72 10.29
C ASN A 516 12.95 -17.50 10.36
N PRO A 517 13.96 -17.49 11.25
CA PRO A 517 14.89 -16.36 11.40
C PRO A 517 15.61 -15.95 10.11
N GLN A 518 15.70 -16.83 9.11
CA GLN A 518 16.29 -16.51 7.81
C GLN A 518 15.50 -15.46 7.02
N PHE A 519 14.20 -15.32 7.26
CA PHE A 519 13.33 -14.33 6.61
C PHE A 519 13.41 -12.94 7.23
N PHE A 520 14.19 -12.78 8.29
CA PHE A 520 14.30 -11.55 9.05
C PHE A 520 15.74 -11.06 9.10
N GLU A 521 15.90 -9.76 9.33
CA GLU A 521 17.18 -9.10 9.50
C GLU A 521 17.13 -8.05 10.62
N MET A 522 18.32 -7.75 11.15
CA MET A 522 18.51 -6.55 11.96
C MET A 522 18.72 -5.35 11.05
N ARG A 523 17.89 -4.33 11.21
CA ARG A 523 17.99 -3.08 10.46
C ARG A 523 18.10 -1.90 11.42
N ALA A 524 19.17 -1.13 11.31
CA ALA A 524 19.39 0.05 12.14
C ALA A 524 18.87 1.32 11.45
N SER A 525 18.28 2.22 12.22
CA SER A 525 17.97 3.58 11.82
C SER A 525 18.72 4.56 12.72
N LYS A 526 19.59 5.36 12.12
CA LYS A 526 20.32 6.41 12.86
C LYS A 526 19.40 7.59 13.15
N ALA A 527 18.38 7.83 12.31
CA ALA A 527 17.40 8.90 12.50
C ALA A 527 16.58 8.77 13.79
N VAL A 528 16.39 7.55 14.31
CA VAL A 528 15.66 7.29 15.58
C VAL A 528 16.50 6.57 16.64
N ASP A 529 17.81 6.43 16.42
CA ASP A 529 18.75 5.65 17.27
C ASP A 529 18.21 4.25 17.66
N GLY A 530 17.61 3.55 16.69
CA GLY A 530 16.92 2.28 16.90
C GLY A 530 17.44 1.17 16.00
N THR A 531 17.48 -0.06 16.53
CA THR A 531 17.72 -1.27 15.73
C THR A 531 16.48 -2.14 15.78
N PHE A 532 16.02 -2.59 14.63
CA PHE A 532 14.77 -3.33 14.49
C PHE A 532 15.03 -4.73 13.94
N TRP A 533 14.29 -5.71 14.42
CA TRP A 533 14.13 -7.01 13.78
C TRP A 533 12.92 -6.95 12.85
N VAL A 534 13.17 -7.05 11.55
CA VAL A 534 12.18 -6.81 10.50
C VAL A 534 12.29 -7.84 9.40
N VAL A 535 11.22 -7.99 8.61
CA VAL A 535 11.19 -8.87 7.44
C VAL A 535 12.19 -8.37 6.39
N LYS A 536 12.99 -9.29 5.84
CA LYS A 536 13.89 -9.03 4.71
C LYS A 536 13.11 -8.71 3.43
N PRO A 537 13.73 -8.05 2.44
CA PRO A 537 13.20 -7.98 1.08
C PRO A 537 12.79 -9.35 0.54
N VAL A 538 11.60 -9.48 -0.06
CA VAL A 538 11.13 -10.78 -0.58
C VAL A 538 11.96 -11.26 -1.77
N LEU A 539 12.44 -10.34 -2.60
CA LEU A 539 13.23 -10.67 -3.78
C LEU A 539 14.67 -11.03 -3.38
N GLN A 540 15.04 -12.31 -3.52
CA GLN A 540 16.37 -12.80 -3.19
C GLN A 540 17.17 -13.08 -4.48
N TYR A 541 18.13 -12.20 -4.78
CA TYR A 541 19.00 -12.34 -5.95
C TYR A 541 20.29 -13.09 -5.59
N GLY A 542 20.62 -14.11 -6.39
CA GLY A 542 21.85 -14.87 -6.22
C GLY A 542 23.11 -14.00 -6.34
N ASN A 543 24.18 -14.37 -5.62
CA ASN A 543 25.49 -13.71 -5.67
C ASN A 543 25.48 -12.19 -5.40
N ASN A 544 24.45 -11.68 -4.69
CA ASN A 544 24.24 -10.25 -4.46
C ASN A 544 24.23 -9.44 -5.77
N ALA A 545 23.66 -10.01 -6.84
CA ALA A 545 23.58 -9.37 -8.15
C ALA A 545 22.74 -8.09 -8.13
N VAL A 546 21.71 -8.07 -7.29
CA VAL A 546 20.93 -6.87 -6.94
C VAL A 546 20.86 -6.79 -5.42
N GLU A 547 21.21 -5.63 -4.88
CA GLU A 547 21.07 -5.34 -3.44
C GLU A 547 19.72 -4.69 -3.18
N MET A 548 18.78 -5.47 -2.64
CA MET A 548 17.52 -4.96 -2.10
C MET A 548 17.79 -4.39 -0.70
N ARG A 549 17.82 -3.07 -0.57
CA ARG A 549 18.07 -2.36 0.69
C ARG A 549 17.67 -0.89 0.62
N TYR A 550 17.39 -0.32 1.78
CA TYR A 550 17.09 1.10 1.93
C TYR A 550 18.37 1.94 2.04
N ASN A 551 18.35 3.17 1.53
CA ASN A 551 19.49 4.08 1.60
C ASN A 551 19.62 4.78 2.96
N VAL A 552 18.48 4.99 3.63
CA VAL A 552 18.37 5.77 4.87
C VAL A 552 17.34 5.10 5.80
N GLY A 553 17.49 5.28 7.12
CA GLY A 553 16.70 4.56 8.12
C GLY A 553 15.20 4.90 8.19
N THR A 554 14.38 4.18 8.97
CA THR A 554 13.01 4.64 9.25
C THR A 554 13.01 5.86 10.20
N ARG A 555 11.99 6.72 10.11
CA ARG A 555 11.82 7.91 10.98
C ARG A 555 10.36 8.36 11.10
N GLY A 556 10.11 9.21 12.09
CA GLY A 556 8.81 9.85 12.31
C GLY A 556 8.51 11.00 11.35
N ASN A 557 7.40 11.69 11.58
CA ASN A 557 6.97 12.82 10.79
C ASN A 557 7.80 14.09 11.05
N GLY A 558 8.10 14.86 10.00
CA GLY A 558 8.72 16.18 10.13
C GLY A 558 10.17 16.21 10.59
N VAL A 559 10.88 15.08 10.52
CA VAL A 559 12.30 14.95 10.92
C VAL A 559 13.22 15.71 9.96
N ASP A 560 12.88 15.72 8.67
CA ASP A 560 13.72 16.23 7.59
C ASP A 560 13.24 17.59 7.08
N GLN A 561 14.16 18.40 6.56
CA GLN A 561 13.82 19.61 5.82
C GLN A 561 13.27 19.28 4.42
N PRO A 562 12.36 20.10 3.86
CA PRO A 562 11.73 19.88 2.55
C PRO A 562 12.66 20.24 1.38
N VAL A 563 13.81 19.58 1.30
CA VAL A 563 14.86 19.80 0.30
C VAL A 563 15.59 18.47 0.05
N TRP A 564 15.98 18.22 -1.21
CA TRP A 564 16.84 17.09 -1.54
C TRP A 564 18.26 17.34 -1.01
N PRO A 565 18.86 16.43 -0.22
CA PRO A 565 20.25 16.59 0.18
C PRO A 565 21.17 16.45 -1.04
N GLU A 566 22.31 17.14 -1.03
CA GLU A 566 23.33 17.00 -2.09
C GLU A 566 23.85 15.56 -2.16
N ASP A 567 24.13 14.97 -0.99
CA ASP A 567 24.43 13.54 -0.83
C ASP A 567 23.15 12.76 -0.47
N LEU A 568 22.67 11.94 -1.39
CA LEU A 568 21.46 11.12 -1.23
C LEU A 568 21.64 9.95 -0.23
N SER A 569 22.83 9.77 0.34
CA SER A 569 23.06 8.87 1.48
C SER A 569 22.98 9.58 2.84
N THR A 570 22.73 10.90 2.84
CA THR A 570 22.53 11.69 4.06
C THR A 570 21.36 11.15 4.88
N GLU A 571 21.65 10.66 6.09
CA GLU A 571 20.62 10.05 6.93
C GLU A 571 19.49 11.02 7.28
N VAL A 572 19.83 12.22 7.79
CA VAL A 572 18.87 13.25 8.23
C VAL A 572 19.17 14.56 7.49
N VAL A 573 18.16 15.14 6.84
CA VAL A 573 18.28 16.41 6.12
C VAL A 573 18.06 17.57 7.09
N GLY A 574 19.14 18.02 7.72
CA GLY A 574 19.14 19.16 8.65
C GLY A 574 19.35 20.53 7.98
N LYS A 575 19.26 21.60 8.78
CA LYS A 575 19.48 22.99 8.33
C LYS A 575 20.89 23.25 7.76
N THR A 576 21.90 22.50 8.21
CA THR A 576 23.30 22.62 7.74
C THR A 576 23.54 22.02 6.36
N ASN A 577 22.60 21.21 5.86
CA ASN A 577 22.68 20.57 4.54
C ASN A 577 22.03 21.43 3.45
N VAL A 578 21.61 22.65 3.81
CA VAL A 578 21.03 23.65 2.90
C VAL A 578 22.17 24.54 2.42
N SER A 579 22.68 24.27 1.22
CA SER A 579 23.60 25.19 0.55
C SER A 579 22.91 26.55 0.37
N SER A 580 23.60 27.62 0.73
CA SER A 580 23.17 29.01 0.60
C SER A 580 23.12 29.46 -0.86
N TYR A 581 22.30 28.81 -1.68
CA TYR A 581 21.88 29.38 -2.95
C TYR A 581 20.58 30.13 -2.70
N SER A 582 20.75 31.42 -2.37
CA SER A 582 19.70 32.42 -2.49
C SER A 582 19.07 32.31 -3.87
N TYR A 583 17.82 31.87 -3.94
CA TYR A 583 16.97 32.07 -5.09
C TYR A 583 16.85 33.58 -5.31
N GLN A 584 17.69 34.14 -6.18
CA GLN A 584 17.45 35.48 -6.72
C GLN A 584 16.23 35.37 -7.64
N PHE A 585 15.05 35.63 -7.07
CA PHE A 585 13.88 35.96 -7.85
C PHE A 585 14.17 37.27 -8.58
N THR A 586 14.42 37.19 -9.89
CA THR A 586 14.41 38.37 -10.75
C THR A 586 12.97 38.86 -10.85
N VAL A 587 12.58 39.77 -9.95
CA VAL A 587 11.33 40.52 -10.07
C VAL A 587 11.48 41.44 -11.28
N GLY A 588 10.90 41.02 -12.40
CA GLY A 588 10.75 41.86 -13.58
C GLY A 588 9.90 43.08 -13.25
N THR A 589 10.54 44.24 -13.19
CA THR A 589 9.96 45.57 -13.11
C THR A 589 8.88 45.78 -14.18
N LEU A 590 7.61 45.86 -13.75
CA LEU A 590 6.57 46.58 -14.48
C LEU A 590 6.76 48.07 -14.21
N LYS A 591 7.43 48.77 -15.14
CA LYS A 591 7.37 50.23 -15.26
C LYS A 591 7.03 50.60 -16.70
N HIS A 592 5.90 51.31 -16.81
CA HIS A 592 5.46 52.20 -17.88
C HIS A 592 5.23 51.61 -19.28
N MET A 593 3.98 51.68 -19.74
CA MET A 593 3.62 52.59 -20.84
C MET A 593 2.17 53.09 -20.64
N GLU A 594 2.02 54.36 -21.00
CA GLU A 594 0.90 55.32 -21.03
C GLU A 594 -0.55 54.82 -20.94
#